data_AF-G2PR92-F1
#
_entry.id   AF-G2PR92-F1
#
_cell.length_a   1.000
_cell.length_b   1.000
_cell.length_c   1.000
_cell.angle_alpha   90.00
_cell.angle_beta   90.00
_cell.angle_gamma   90.00
#
_symmetry.space_group_name_H-M   'P 1'
#
loop_
_entity.id
_entity.type
_entity.pdbx_description
1 polymer ?
#
loop_
_entity_poly.entity_id
_entity_poly.type
_entity_poly.pdbx_seq_one_letter_code
_entity_poly.pdbx_strand_id
1 'polypeptide(L)' 'MMVGHPLRYGNLVVERHDFLIIKKYMQQHQGLKDYIHGNVSALLEENLQDAIIADEKNMSSEIARLYPIH' A
#
# COMPACT_ATOMS: atom_id res chain seq x y z
N MET A 1 -3.35 11.04 24.62
CA MET A 1 -4.60 10.83 23.85
C MET A 1 -4.22 10.95 22.37
N MET A 2 -4.11 9.84 21.64
CA MET A 2 -3.89 9.89 20.19
C MET A 2 -5.23 10.23 19.55
N VAL A 3 -5.31 11.39 18.90
CA VAL A 3 -6.46 11.73 18.05
C VAL A 3 -6.29 10.88 16.79
N GLY A 4 -6.88 9.68 16.80
CA GLY A 4 -6.97 8.85 15.61
C GLY A 4 -7.86 9.56 14.61
N HIS A 5 -7.29 10.05 13.51
CA HIS A 5 -8.09 10.34 12.33
C HIS A 5 -8.88 9.06 12.01
N PRO A 6 -10.21 9.13 11.80
CA PRO A 6 -10.97 7.96 11.44
C PRO A 6 -10.37 7.41 10.15
N LEU A 7 -9.80 6.21 10.22
CA LEU A 7 -9.37 5.46 9.05
C LEU A 7 -10.57 5.41 8.11
N ARG A 8 -10.49 6.15 7.00
CA ARG A 8 -11.54 6.15 6.00
C ARG A 8 -11.50 4.78 5.35
N TYR A 9 -12.40 3.90 5.79
CA TYR A 9 -12.64 2.61 5.14
C TYR A 9 -12.77 2.84 3.64
N GLY A 10 -11.87 2.23 2.85
CA GLY A 10 -11.83 2.37 1.39
C GLY A 10 -10.47 2.73 0.82
N ASN A 11 -9.62 3.49 1.55
CA ASN A 11 -8.30 3.86 1.05
C ASN A 11 -7.22 2.92 1.60
N LEU A 12 -6.30 2.52 0.72
CA LEU A 12 -5.11 1.79 1.13
C LEU A 12 -4.27 2.68 2.05
N VAL A 13 -3.91 2.19 3.23
CA VAL A 13 -2.92 2.84 4.09
C VAL A 13 -1.63 2.05 3.97
N VAL A 14 -0.55 2.72 3.59
CA VAL A 14 0.73 2.08 3.32
C VAL A 14 1.82 2.81 4.09
N GLU A 15 2.71 2.06 4.72
CA GLU A 15 3.92 2.64 5.30
C GLU A 15 4.84 3.14 4.17
N ARG A 16 5.58 4.23 4.41
CA ARG A 16 6.40 4.89 3.38
C ARG A 16 7.41 3.97 2.70
N HIS A 17 8.13 3.13 3.44
CA HIS A 17 9.09 2.18 2.89
C HIS A 17 8.38 1.10 2.06
N ASP A 18 7.29 0.53 2.57
CA ASP A 18 6.46 -0.43 1.84
C ASP A 18 5.97 0.16 0.51
N PHE A 19 5.49 1.40 0.51
CA PHE A 19 5.03 2.08 -0.70
C PHE A 19 6.11 2.16 -1.78
N LEU A 20 7.34 2.49 -1.39
CA LEU A 20 8.48 2.57 -2.32
C LEU A 20 8.86 1.20 -2.87
N ILE A 21 8.83 0.16 -2.05
CA ILE A 21 9.10 -1.22 -2.48
C ILE A 21 8.04 -1.65 -3.51
N ILE A 22 6.76 -1.44 -3.21
CA ILE A 22 5.66 -1.82 -4.12
C ILE A 22 5.79 -1.09 -5.45
N LYS A 23 6.01 0.24 -5.45
CA LYS A 23 6.19 1.02 -6.68
C LYS A 23 7.37 0.50 -7.51
N LYS A 24 8.51 0.23 -6.87
CA LYS A 24 9.70 -0.30 -7.55
C LYS A 24 9.41 -1.67 -8.18
N TYR A 25 8.76 -2.56 -7.43
CA TYR A 25 8.37 -3.88 -7.93
C TYR A 25 7.45 -3.77 -9.16
N MET A 26 6.41 -2.93 -9.08
CA MET A 26 5.47 -2.74 -10.19
C MET A 26 6.14 -2.18 -11.45
N GLN A 27 7.13 -1.30 -11.30
CA GLN A 27 7.91 -0.77 -12.43
C GLN A 27 8.84 -1.81 -13.05
N GLN A 28 9.52 -2.62 -12.23
CA GLN A 28 10.47 -3.64 -12.71
C GLN A 28 9.79 -4.83 -13.40
N HIS A 29 8.54 -5.12 -13.04
CA HIS A 29 7.77 -6.25 -13.56
C HIS A 29 6.66 -5.85 -14.53
N GLN A 30 6.83 -4.72 -15.23
CA GLN A 30 5.85 -4.22 -16.20
C GLN A 30 5.56 -5.22 -17.33
N GLY A 31 6.55 -6.03 -17.73
CA GLY A 31 6.38 -7.13 -18.70
C GLY A 31 5.72 -8.40 -18.15
N LEU A 32 5.46 -8.46 -16.84
CA LEU A 32 4.73 -9.56 -16.20
C LEU A 32 3.21 -9.28 -16.16
N LYS A 33 2.76 -8.08 -16.57
CA LYS A 33 1.34 -7.66 -16.63
C LYS A 33 0.48 -8.62 -17.48
N ASP A 34 1.09 -9.33 -18.43
CA ASP A 34 0.39 -10.31 -19.28
C ASP A 34 0.20 -11.67 -18.59
N TYR A 35 1.06 -12.01 -17.62
CA TYR A 35 1.04 -13.31 -16.93
C TYR A 35 0.27 -13.26 -15.60
N ILE A 36 0.29 -12.12 -14.91
CA ILE A 36 -0.46 -11.89 -13.68
C ILE A 36 -1.64 -11.00 -14.04
N HIS A 37 -2.82 -11.61 -14.26
CA HIS A 37 -4.14 -10.99 -14.43
C HIS A 37 -4.11 -9.45 -14.41
N GLY A 38 -3.91 -8.81 -15.58
CA GLY A 38 -3.67 -7.36 -15.69
C GLY A 38 -4.66 -6.47 -14.91
N ASN A 39 -5.87 -6.96 -14.65
CA ASN A 39 -6.88 -6.32 -13.83
C ASN A 39 -6.45 -6.09 -12.37
N VAL A 40 -5.72 -7.03 -11.75
CA VAL A 40 -5.31 -6.92 -10.34
C VAL A 40 -4.18 -5.90 -10.18
N SER A 41 -3.20 -5.92 -11.09
CA SER A 41 -2.12 -4.93 -11.08
C SER A 41 -2.63 -3.52 -11.38
N ALA A 42 -3.60 -3.37 -12.29
CA ALA A 42 -4.25 -2.09 -12.56
C ALA A 42 -5.03 -1.57 -11.34
N LEU A 43 -5.80 -2.44 -10.67
CA LEU A 43 -6.53 -2.08 -9.45
C LEU A 43 -5.60 -1.68 -8.30
N LEU A 44 -4.47 -2.36 -8.14
CA LEU A 44 -3.46 -1.96 -7.16
C LEU A 44 -2.82 -0.61 -7.52
N GLU A 45 -2.55 -0.37 -8.81
CA GLU A 45 -2.00 0.89 -9.30
C GLU A 45 -2.93 2.08 -9.04
N GLU A 46 -4.24 1.89 -9.22
CA GLU A 46 -5.29 2.86 -8.89
C GLU A 46 -5.36 3.12 -7.37
N ASN A 47 -5.48 2.08 -6.55
CA ASN A 47 -5.54 2.24 -5.09
C ASN A 47 -4.29 2.89 -4.50
N LEU A 48 -3.12 2.70 -5.11
CA LEU A 48 -1.87 3.35 -4.68
C LEU A 48 -1.81 4.84 -5.03
N GLN A 49 -2.61 5.34 -5.97
CA GLN A 49 -2.66 6.77 -6.29
C GLN A 49 -3.35 7.56 -5.16
N ASP A 50 -4.39 6.99 -4.56
CA ASP A 50 -5.17 7.60 -3.48
C ASP A 50 -4.78 7.07 -2.08
N ALA A 51 -3.66 6.33 -2.00
CA ALA A 51 -3.20 5.72 -0.77
C ALA A 51 -2.76 6.77 0.26
N ILE A 52 -3.11 6.52 1.52
CA ILE A 52 -2.64 7.30 2.66
C ILE A 52 -1.25 6.78 3.01
N ILE A 53 -0.22 7.58 2.78
CA ILE A 53 1.15 7.25 3.15
C ILE A 53 1.38 7.66 4.61
N ALA A 54 1.61 6.68 5.47
CA ALA A 54 1.91 6.87 6.88
C ALA A 54 3.39 6.59 7.17
N ASP A 55 3.96 7.31 8.13
CA ASP A 55 5.24 6.91 8.72
C ASP A 55 5.01 5.74 9.69
N GLU A 56 6.02 4.89 9.88
CA GLU A 56 5.93 3.67 10.70
C GLU A 56 5.30 3.91 12.08
N LYS A 57 5.72 4.97 12.78
CA LYS A 57 5.26 5.37 14.11
C LYS A 57 3.78 5.77 14.17
N ASN A 58 3.19 6.12 13.03
CA ASN A 58 1.81 6.57 12.90
C ASN A 58 0.89 5.47 12.38
N MET A 59 1.44 4.27 12.15
CA MET A 59 0.65 3.15 11.65
C MET A 59 -0.10 2.47 12.79
N SER A 60 -1.40 2.28 12.61
CA SER A 60 -2.21 1.48 13.53
C SER A 60 -1.83 -0.01 13.44
N SER A 61 -1.81 -0.69 14.58
CA SER A 61 -1.66 -2.15 14.66
C SER A 61 -2.77 -2.92 13.95
N GLU A 62 -3.92 -2.29 13.73
CA GLU A 62 -5.08 -2.90 13.06
C GLU A 62 -4.93 -2.95 11.53
N ILE A 63 -3.93 -2.27 10.97
CA ILE A 63 -3.68 -2.29 9.52
C ILE A 63 -2.75 -3.45 9.18
N ALA A 64 -3.18 -4.30 8.25
CA ALA A 64 -2.33 -5.36 7.70
C ALA A 64 -1.13 -4.76 6.96
N ARG A 65 0.08 -5.26 7.26
CA ARG A 65 1.36 -4.80 6.70
C ARG A 65 2.01 -5.89 5.84
N LEU A 66 2.81 -5.47 4.85
CA LEU A 66 3.60 -6.40 4.03
C LEU A 66 4.69 -7.10 4.85
N TYR A 67 5.36 -6.33 5.72
CA TYR A 67 6.37 -6.82 6.65
C TYR A 67 5.98 -6.44 8.08
N PRO A 68 5.16 -7.25 8.76
CA PRO A 68 4.82 -6.99 10.16
C PRO A 68 6.08 -7.11 11.02
N ILE A 69 6.36 -6.07 11.81
CA ILE A 69 7.41 -6.08 12.82
C ILE A 69 6.78 -6.71 14.07
N HIS A 70 7.25 -7.90 14.45
CA HIS A 70 6.85 -8.60 15.68
C HIS A 70 7.53 -8.00 16.91
#